data_AF-A0A660RT39-F1
#
_entry.id   AF-A0A660RT39-F1
#
_cell.length_a   1.000
_cell.length_b   1.000
_cell.length_c   1.000
_cell.angle_alpha   90.00
_cell.angle_beta   90.00
_cell.angle_gamma   90.00
#
_symmetry.space_group_name_H-M   'P 1'
#
loop_
_entity.id
_entity.type
_entity.pdbx_description
1 polymer ?
#
loop_
_entity_poly.entity_id
_entity_poly.type
_entity_poly.pdbx_seq_one_letter_code
_entity_poly.pdbx_strand_id
1 'polypeptide(L)'
;MEDPFHMQFKVLSEKIARFLPGVVVQPLGGRWAASNRGLIHFSDIFKPNTGHYQLLSASEEHRVTINGISVNVDTLIGGTCNVEDYESLKKNPLSGGLRDRIRRFGVNYVLNFKDEEKIYLRDLSGVKKKHIAPHSVSLAALGAVLTRLDKPIEEGLPENIALSEKAKQLLLGVNPMQKAEIYAGKERHEFEYFGEDEVKLIDDNFRKALKYTEGLLEQAYNYSEGTFGISPRKIQDLFKKILKKGQCLDPVTVLEGIEKLILEEKSDHDFLAWEEALKSEFSNNEGVLAMFTSDSLDVGSYFNSHKALVWVKNYYEEKIRHEVCFALLDLKPERLDRLIRDYIENVELAVINPDSHGESNSKDRADFGLLEEIETKLGYDQGTDDLEKYRREVIARFHEYVKQFPPAETGGINYRKALPDLYEDLYHALFAEKSDAMDFENLQEAVYRYNTESFGDMEMCVRKEAERVIDRMKEFYGYCDVCAKKTLLYAFKSIEDIFF
;
A
#
# COMPACT_ATOMS: atom_id res chain seq x y z
N MET A 1 20.74 -44.81 -9.69
CA MET A 1 21.14 -44.99 -11.11
C MET A 1 22.23 -43.97 -11.38
N GLU A 2 23.40 -44.39 -11.85
CA GLU A 2 24.45 -43.44 -12.25
C GLU A 2 23.93 -42.58 -13.42
N ASP A 3 24.27 -41.29 -13.41
CA ASP A 3 23.92 -40.33 -14.46
C ASP A 3 24.38 -40.86 -15.84
N PRO A 4 23.50 -40.93 -16.86
CA PRO A 4 23.86 -41.36 -18.22
C PRO A 4 25.12 -40.69 -18.77
N PHE A 5 25.39 -39.44 -18.38
CA PHE A 5 26.59 -38.70 -18.77
C PHE A 5 27.87 -39.32 -18.20
N HIS A 6 27.83 -39.76 -16.93
CA HIS A 6 28.97 -40.39 -16.26
C HIS A 6 29.33 -41.74 -16.90
N MET A 7 28.33 -42.50 -17.32
CA MET A 7 28.51 -43.80 -17.97
C MET A 7 29.15 -43.65 -19.36
N GLN A 8 28.67 -42.70 -20.16
CA GLN A 8 29.26 -42.40 -21.47
C GLN A 8 30.69 -41.83 -21.36
N PHE A 9 30.94 -40.96 -20.38
CA PHE A 9 32.26 -40.39 -20.14
C PHE A 9 33.29 -41.47 -19.81
N LYS A 10 32.94 -42.43 -18.96
CA LYS A 10 33.83 -43.53 -18.55
C LYS A 10 34.26 -44.40 -19.74
N VAL A 11 33.33 -44.69 -20.65
CA VAL A 11 33.62 -45.44 -21.88
C VAL A 11 34.52 -44.64 -22.82
N LEU A 12 34.33 -43.31 -22.91
CA LEU A 12 35.17 -42.44 -23.73
C LEU A 12 36.57 -42.25 -23.14
N SER A 13 36.69 -42.08 -21.82
CA SER A 13 37.96 -41.89 -21.14
C SER A 13 38.84 -43.15 -21.26
N GLU A 14 38.26 -44.33 -21.13
CA GLU A 14 38.96 -45.61 -21.35
C GLU A 14 39.43 -45.78 -22.80
N LYS A 15 38.63 -45.33 -23.78
CA LYS A 15 39.04 -45.34 -25.19
C LYS A 15 40.21 -44.39 -25.45
N ILE A 16 40.16 -43.16 -24.92
CA ILE A 16 41.22 -42.16 -25.11
C ILE A 16 42.52 -42.61 -24.42
N ALA A 17 42.44 -43.18 -23.22
CA ALA A 17 43.59 -43.68 -22.49
C ALA A 17 44.35 -44.81 -23.23
N ARG A 18 43.66 -45.57 -24.09
CA ARG A 18 44.30 -46.58 -24.96
C ARG A 18 45.13 -45.96 -26.09
N PHE A 19 44.76 -44.78 -26.58
CA PHE A 19 45.47 -44.09 -27.65
C PHE A 19 46.56 -43.14 -27.14
N LEU A 20 46.44 -42.67 -25.89
CA LEU A 20 47.39 -41.76 -25.25
C LEU A 20 47.82 -42.32 -23.88
N PRO A 21 48.80 -43.24 -23.86
CA PRO A 21 49.30 -43.82 -22.61
C PRO A 21 49.86 -42.73 -21.70
N GLY A 22 49.38 -42.67 -20.45
CA GLY A 22 49.78 -41.67 -19.45
C GLY A 22 48.90 -40.42 -19.39
N VAL A 23 47.94 -40.25 -20.31
CA VAL A 23 46.96 -39.15 -20.23
C VAL A 23 45.77 -39.58 -19.37
N VAL A 24 45.59 -38.90 -18.23
CA VAL A 24 44.45 -39.08 -17.34
C VAL A 24 43.33 -38.14 -17.77
N VAL A 25 42.22 -38.69 -18.26
CA VAL A 25 41.03 -37.92 -18.63
C VAL A 25 40.09 -37.85 -17.42
N GLN A 26 40.05 -36.71 -16.75
CA GLN A 26 39.14 -36.45 -15.63
C GLN A 26 37.92 -35.64 -16.09
N PRO A 27 36.71 -35.99 -15.62
CA PRO A 27 35.53 -35.18 -15.90
C PRO A 27 35.64 -33.90 -15.08
N LEU A 28 35.65 -32.75 -15.76
CA LEU A 28 35.54 -31.46 -15.13
C LEU A 28 34.08 -31.26 -14.68
N GLY A 29 33.84 -31.48 -13.40
CA GLY A 29 32.55 -31.22 -12.75
C GLY A 29 32.56 -29.93 -11.93
N GLY A 30 31.37 -29.46 -11.58
CA GLY A 30 31.19 -28.30 -10.70
C GLY A 30 30.66 -27.07 -11.43
N ARG A 31 30.26 -26.06 -10.63
CA ARG A 31 29.50 -24.91 -11.12
C ARG A 31 30.24 -24.13 -12.21
N TRP A 32 31.55 -23.93 -12.05
CA TRP A 32 32.41 -23.22 -13.03
C TRP A 32 32.53 -23.92 -14.38
N ALA A 33 32.68 -25.24 -14.40
CA ALA A 33 32.77 -26.01 -15.64
C ALA A 33 31.41 -26.08 -16.34
N ALA A 34 30.33 -26.26 -15.57
CA ALA A 34 28.96 -26.35 -16.09
C ALA A 34 28.43 -25.01 -16.62
N SER A 35 28.88 -23.88 -16.06
CA SER A 35 28.43 -22.54 -16.48
C SER A 35 29.17 -21.99 -17.68
N ASN A 36 30.20 -22.68 -18.18
CA ASN A 36 31.05 -22.16 -19.24
C ASN A 36 30.23 -21.84 -20.51
N ARG A 37 30.48 -20.67 -21.10
CA ARG A 37 29.70 -19.99 -22.15
C ARG A 37 28.25 -19.68 -21.76
N GLY A 38 27.99 -19.52 -20.47
CA GLY A 38 26.67 -19.21 -19.93
C GLY A 38 26.75 -18.21 -18.77
N LEU A 39 25.92 -18.44 -17.75
CA LEU A 39 25.84 -17.62 -16.55
C LEU A 39 25.99 -18.49 -15.31
N ILE A 40 26.72 -17.96 -14.31
CA ILE A 40 26.79 -18.51 -12.97
C ILE A 40 26.21 -17.51 -11.98
N HIS A 41 25.36 -18.00 -11.07
CA HIS A 41 24.76 -17.17 -10.02
C HIS A 41 25.20 -17.63 -8.63
N PHE A 42 25.69 -16.70 -7.82
CA PHE A 42 26.03 -16.93 -6.41
C PHE A 42 25.07 -16.19 -5.48
N SER A 43 24.41 -16.92 -4.59
CA SER A 43 23.72 -16.33 -3.43
C SER A 43 24.72 -15.97 -2.35
N ASP A 44 24.59 -14.78 -1.77
CA ASP A 44 25.46 -14.23 -0.71
C ASP A 44 26.95 -14.23 -1.10
N ILE A 45 27.24 -13.72 -2.29
CA ILE A 45 28.55 -13.85 -2.98
C ILE A 45 29.75 -13.33 -2.16
N PHE A 46 29.55 -12.42 -1.20
CA PHE A 46 30.63 -11.79 -0.42
C PHE A 46 30.83 -12.36 0.98
N LYS A 47 30.16 -13.45 1.35
CA LYS A 47 30.38 -14.07 2.65
C LYS A 47 31.84 -14.55 2.79
N PRO A 48 32.44 -14.56 4.01
CA PRO A 48 33.88 -14.81 4.18
C PRO A 48 34.37 -16.18 3.67
N ASN A 49 33.49 -17.18 3.65
CA ASN A 49 33.82 -18.55 3.22
C ASN A 49 33.70 -18.77 1.70
N THR A 50 33.21 -17.78 0.95
CA THR A 50 33.04 -17.86 -0.50
C THR A 50 34.31 -17.37 -1.18
N GLY A 51 35.08 -18.30 -1.73
CA GLY A 51 36.25 -18.16 -2.61
C GLY A 51 36.53 -16.80 -3.28
N HIS A 52 36.81 -15.74 -2.51
CA HIS A 52 37.10 -14.41 -3.04
C HIS A 52 38.25 -14.43 -4.06
N TYR A 53 39.27 -15.24 -3.78
CA TYR A 53 40.37 -15.49 -4.71
C TYR A 53 39.92 -16.17 -6.00
N GLN A 54 38.93 -17.08 -5.94
CA GLN A 54 38.40 -17.74 -7.13
C GLN A 54 37.60 -16.75 -7.99
N LEU A 55 36.85 -15.84 -7.38
CA LEU A 55 36.14 -14.78 -8.10
C LEU A 55 37.12 -13.81 -8.76
N LEU A 56 38.18 -13.43 -8.06
CA LEU A 56 39.26 -12.60 -8.61
C LEU A 56 39.92 -13.28 -9.81
N SER A 57 40.44 -14.51 -9.64
CA SER A 57 41.06 -15.26 -10.74
C SER A 57 40.09 -15.50 -11.91
N ALA A 58 38.81 -15.78 -11.64
CA ALA A 58 37.81 -15.92 -12.69
C ALA A 58 37.60 -14.62 -13.47
N SER A 59 37.60 -13.48 -12.78
CA SER A 59 37.38 -12.15 -13.38
C SER A 59 38.61 -11.57 -14.07
N GLU A 60 39.81 -11.90 -13.60
CA GLU A 60 41.08 -11.36 -14.10
C GLU A 60 41.75 -12.27 -15.12
N GLU A 61 41.89 -13.56 -14.77
CA GLU A 61 42.68 -14.53 -15.54
C GLU A 61 41.81 -15.37 -16.46
N HIS A 62 40.48 -15.22 -16.38
CA HIS A 62 39.51 -16.10 -17.04
C HIS A 62 39.76 -17.58 -16.73
N ARG A 63 40.26 -17.86 -15.52
CA ARG A 63 40.61 -19.20 -15.05
C ARG A 63 40.33 -19.36 -13.58
N VAL A 64 39.90 -20.55 -13.20
CA VAL A 64 39.76 -20.93 -11.78
C VAL A 64 40.50 -22.23 -11.56
N THR A 65 41.35 -22.25 -10.54
CA THR A 65 42.09 -23.45 -10.14
C THR A 65 41.42 -24.06 -8.91
N ILE A 66 40.96 -25.31 -9.04
CA ILE A 66 40.34 -26.07 -7.95
C ILE A 66 41.14 -27.36 -7.79
N ASN A 67 41.71 -27.58 -6.61
CA ASN A 67 42.50 -28.78 -6.28
C ASN A 67 43.60 -29.09 -7.32
N GLY A 68 44.27 -28.05 -7.83
CA GLY A 68 45.35 -28.17 -8.82
C GLY A 68 44.90 -28.30 -10.28
N ILE A 69 43.59 -28.37 -10.55
CA ILE A 69 43.04 -28.42 -11.90
C ILE A 69 42.58 -27.01 -12.29
N SER A 70 43.15 -26.47 -13.36
CA SER A 70 42.77 -25.16 -13.90
C SER A 70 41.69 -25.32 -14.96
N VAL A 71 40.59 -24.58 -14.80
CA VAL A 71 39.45 -24.55 -15.72
C VAL A 71 39.36 -23.15 -16.34
N ASN A 72 39.26 -23.08 -17.67
CA ASN A 72 38.98 -21.81 -18.34
C ASN A 72 37.53 -21.41 -18.05
N VAL A 73 37.34 -20.14 -17.67
CA VAL A 73 36.04 -19.54 -17.34
C VAL A 73 35.71 -18.46 -18.36
N ASP A 74 34.74 -18.76 -19.20
CA ASP A 74 34.09 -17.82 -20.12
C ASP A 74 32.62 -17.76 -19.70
N THR A 75 32.28 -17.00 -18.66
CA THR A 75 30.94 -17.03 -18.05
C THR A 75 30.57 -15.66 -17.51
N LEU A 76 29.31 -15.26 -17.65
CA LEU A 76 28.78 -14.11 -16.93
C LEU A 76 28.60 -14.46 -15.45
N ILE A 77 29.39 -13.85 -14.58
CA ILE A 77 29.33 -14.04 -13.13
C ILE A 77 28.32 -13.04 -12.55
N GLY A 78 27.23 -13.56 -12.02
CA GLY A 78 26.25 -12.78 -11.26
C GLY A 78 26.20 -13.24 -9.80
N GLY A 79 25.84 -12.34 -8.90
CA GLY A 79 25.56 -12.72 -7.52
C GLY A 79 24.66 -11.73 -6.83
N THR A 80 23.89 -12.24 -5.87
CA THR A 80 23.09 -11.44 -4.94
C THR A 80 23.81 -11.35 -3.60
N CYS A 81 23.76 -10.20 -2.96
CA CYS A 81 24.25 -10.02 -1.60
C CYS A 81 23.34 -9.03 -0.87
N ASN A 82 23.40 -9.08 0.46
CA ASN A 82 22.82 -8.02 1.28
C ASN A 82 23.68 -6.75 1.18
N VAL A 83 23.08 -5.61 1.54
CA VAL A 83 23.78 -4.32 1.54
C VAL A 83 24.96 -4.38 2.52
N GLU A 84 24.76 -4.86 3.73
CA GLU A 84 25.78 -4.99 4.78
C GLU A 84 26.99 -5.83 4.37
N ASP A 85 26.77 -6.93 3.64
CA ASP A 85 27.84 -7.78 3.12
C ASP A 85 28.71 -7.01 2.12
N TYR A 86 28.07 -6.21 1.26
CA TYR A 86 28.77 -5.35 0.31
C TYR A 86 29.51 -4.19 1.00
N GLU A 87 28.99 -3.66 2.10
CA GLU A 87 29.71 -2.65 2.88
C GLU A 87 30.90 -3.22 3.63
N SER A 88 30.75 -4.42 4.16
CA SER A 88 31.85 -5.18 4.76
C SER A 88 32.94 -5.44 3.73
N LEU A 89 32.55 -5.80 2.50
CA LEU A 89 33.45 -5.88 1.36
C LEU A 89 34.14 -4.52 1.12
N LYS A 90 33.38 -3.41 1.14
CA LYS A 90 33.90 -2.03 0.97
C LYS A 90 34.88 -1.58 2.08
N LYS A 91 34.81 -2.15 3.27
CA LYS A 91 35.75 -1.86 4.36
C LYS A 91 37.04 -2.67 4.25
N ASN A 92 37.01 -3.84 3.61
CA ASN A 92 38.17 -4.71 3.49
C ASN A 92 39.19 -4.21 2.42
N PRO A 93 40.43 -3.85 2.78
CA PRO A 93 41.43 -3.39 1.81
C PRO A 93 41.78 -4.41 0.70
N LEU A 94 41.69 -5.71 1.01
CA LEU A 94 42.03 -6.79 0.07
C LEU A 94 41.01 -6.96 -1.06
N SER A 95 39.84 -6.34 -0.96
CA SER A 95 38.79 -6.44 -1.98
C SER A 95 38.88 -5.38 -3.07
N GLY A 96 39.86 -4.45 -3.00
CA GLY A 96 40.00 -3.35 -3.96
C GLY A 96 39.97 -3.81 -5.42
N GLY A 97 40.75 -4.83 -5.77
CA GLY A 97 40.74 -5.40 -7.12
C GLY A 97 39.40 -6.01 -7.53
N LEU A 98 38.64 -6.59 -6.61
CA LEU A 98 37.32 -7.15 -6.92
C LEU A 98 36.31 -6.02 -7.18
N ARG A 99 36.39 -4.92 -6.43
CA ARG A 99 35.45 -3.79 -6.56
C ARG A 99 35.52 -3.11 -7.92
N ASP A 100 36.72 -2.90 -8.46
CA ASP A 100 36.90 -2.27 -9.77
C ASP A 100 36.32 -3.11 -10.92
N ARG A 101 36.04 -4.40 -10.66
CA ARG A 101 35.55 -5.37 -11.65
C ARG A 101 34.10 -5.78 -11.43
N ILE A 102 33.45 -5.24 -10.39
CA ILE A 102 32.05 -5.50 -10.09
C ILE A 102 31.21 -4.28 -10.48
N ARG A 103 30.17 -4.54 -11.28
CA ARG A 103 29.09 -3.57 -11.47
C ARG A 103 27.94 -3.91 -10.52
N ARG A 104 27.65 -3.01 -9.58
CA ARG A 104 26.51 -3.14 -8.66
C ARG A 104 25.23 -2.66 -9.36
N PHE A 105 24.15 -3.40 -9.13
CA PHE A 105 22.80 -2.95 -9.40
C PHE A 105 22.02 -2.99 -8.07
N GLY A 106 21.47 -1.85 -7.67
CA GLY A 106 20.58 -1.79 -6.50
C GLY A 106 19.21 -2.36 -6.85
N VAL A 107 18.74 -3.32 -6.07
CA VAL A 107 17.38 -3.85 -6.17
C VAL A 107 16.71 -3.57 -4.83
N ASN A 108 16.06 -2.41 -4.76
CA ASN A 108 15.42 -1.92 -3.56
C ASN A 108 14.02 -2.51 -3.40
N TYR A 109 13.43 -2.34 -2.22
CA TYR A 109 12.05 -2.72 -1.99
C TYR A 109 11.09 -1.88 -2.84
N VAL A 110 9.93 -2.47 -3.13
CA VAL A 110 8.89 -1.80 -3.92
C VAL A 110 8.33 -0.61 -3.13
N LEU A 111 8.18 0.52 -3.82
CA LEU A 111 7.65 1.77 -3.27
C LEU A 111 6.19 2.04 -3.68
N ASN A 112 5.66 1.23 -4.60
CA ASN A 112 4.25 1.24 -4.97
C ASN A 112 3.50 0.18 -4.15
N PHE A 113 2.61 0.62 -3.25
CA PHE A 113 1.86 -0.30 -2.40
C PHE A 113 0.89 -1.21 -3.16
N LYS A 114 0.37 -0.79 -4.33
CA LYS A 114 -0.45 -1.66 -5.20
C LYS A 114 0.37 -2.80 -5.80
N ASP A 115 1.64 -2.58 -6.09
CA ASP A 115 2.54 -3.63 -6.57
C ASP A 115 3.01 -4.54 -5.44
N GLU A 116 3.24 -3.98 -4.25
CA GLU A 116 3.53 -4.76 -3.04
C GLU A 116 2.34 -5.68 -2.66
N GLU A 117 1.11 -5.19 -2.77
CA GLU A 117 -0.11 -5.99 -2.56
C GLU A 117 -0.15 -7.21 -3.50
N LYS A 118 0.22 -7.06 -4.77
CA LYS A 118 0.30 -8.18 -5.73
C LYS A 118 1.32 -9.23 -5.31
N ILE A 119 2.46 -8.82 -4.73
CA ILE A 119 3.47 -9.75 -4.20
C ILE A 119 2.86 -10.61 -3.10
N TYR A 120 2.12 -10.00 -2.19
CA TYR A 120 1.45 -10.71 -1.09
C TYR A 120 0.33 -11.62 -1.57
N LEU A 121 -0.54 -11.15 -2.46
CA LEU A 121 -1.63 -11.95 -3.02
C LEU A 121 -1.11 -13.18 -3.77
N ARG A 122 0.01 -13.04 -4.51
CA ARG A 122 0.66 -14.18 -5.18
C ARG A 122 1.06 -15.26 -4.18
N ASP A 123 1.65 -14.89 -3.05
CA ASP A 123 2.11 -15.85 -2.05
C ASP A 123 0.92 -16.45 -1.26
N LEU A 124 -0.12 -15.65 -1.03
CA LEU A 124 -1.37 -16.10 -0.41
C LEU A 124 -2.19 -17.04 -1.30
N SER A 125 -2.02 -17.00 -2.62
CA SER A 125 -2.71 -17.90 -3.55
C SER A 125 -2.44 -19.39 -3.28
N GLY A 126 -1.30 -19.71 -2.64
CA GLY A 126 -0.96 -21.06 -2.20
C GLY A 126 -1.73 -21.54 -0.95
N VAL A 127 -2.36 -20.62 -0.20
CA VAL A 127 -3.11 -20.92 1.03
C VAL A 127 -4.54 -21.33 0.67
N LYS A 128 -4.76 -22.63 0.46
CA LYS A 128 -6.09 -23.17 0.18
C LYS A 128 -6.96 -23.14 1.44
N LYS A 129 -8.24 -22.76 1.28
CA LYS A 129 -9.34 -22.85 2.28
C LYS A 129 -9.38 -21.80 3.40
N LYS A 130 -8.61 -20.71 3.31
CA LYS A 130 -8.72 -19.60 4.28
C LYS A 130 -9.22 -18.35 3.58
N HIS A 131 -10.14 -17.66 4.25
CA HIS A 131 -10.72 -16.43 3.74
C HIS A 131 -9.73 -15.26 3.93
N ILE A 132 -9.59 -14.41 2.92
CA ILE A 132 -8.81 -13.17 2.97
C ILE A 132 -9.83 -12.05 2.98
N ALA A 133 -9.95 -11.36 4.11
CA ALA A 133 -10.91 -10.28 4.24
C ALA A 133 -10.44 -9.05 3.42
N PRO A 134 -11.39 -8.24 2.92
CA PRO A 134 -11.11 -6.97 2.25
C PRO A 134 -10.14 -6.10 3.05
N HIS A 135 -9.35 -5.28 2.36
CA HIS A 135 -8.34 -4.36 2.91
C HIS A 135 -7.16 -5.00 3.66
N SER A 136 -7.24 -6.28 4.08
CA SER A 136 -6.20 -6.90 4.90
C SER A 136 -4.81 -6.86 4.27
N VAL A 137 -4.74 -7.12 2.96
CA VAL A 137 -3.47 -7.19 2.22
C VAL A 137 -3.02 -5.79 1.79
N SER A 138 -3.95 -4.94 1.34
CA SER A 138 -3.65 -3.58 0.91
C SER A 138 -3.14 -2.70 2.06
N LEU A 139 -3.72 -2.83 3.27
CA LEU A 139 -3.26 -2.10 4.46
C LEU A 139 -1.86 -2.52 4.90
N ALA A 140 -1.55 -3.81 4.83
CA ALA A 140 -0.21 -4.30 5.13
C ALA A 140 0.81 -3.84 4.08
N ALA A 141 0.42 -3.80 2.81
CA ALA A 141 1.25 -3.29 1.73
C ALA A 141 1.52 -1.79 1.89
N LEU A 142 0.47 -1.01 2.18
CA LEU A 142 0.58 0.41 2.47
C LEU A 142 1.51 0.64 3.67
N GLY A 143 1.24 -0.01 4.80
CA GLY A 143 2.07 0.12 6.00
C GLY A 143 3.53 -0.24 5.77
N ALA A 144 3.82 -1.33 5.05
CA ALA A 144 5.19 -1.68 4.70
C ALA A 144 5.85 -0.63 3.80
N VAL A 145 5.14 -0.12 2.79
CA VAL A 145 5.66 0.90 1.87
C VAL A 145 5.95 2.21 2.58
N LEU A 146 5.07 2.68 3.47
CA LEU A 146 5.29 3.93 4.20
C LEU A 146 6.60 3.91 5.02
N THR A 147 7.03 2.75 5.52
CA THR A 147 8.32 2.60 6.21
C THR A 147 9.56 2.65 5.30
N ARG A 148 9.37 2.61 3.97
CA ARG A 148 10.44 2.56 2.96
C ARG A 148 10.65 3.90 2.26
N LEU A 149 9.70 4.83 2.41
CA LEU A 149 9.71 6.11 1.73
C LEU A 149 10.76 7.05 2.34
N ASP A 150 11.41 7.79 1.46
CA ASP A 150 12.42 8.79 1.78
C ASP A 150 11.84 10.19 1.57
N LYS A 151 12.29 11.15 2.38
CA LYS A 151 11.82 12.53 2.29
C LYS A 151 12.52 13.25 1.14
N PRO A 152 11.79 13.91 0.23
CA PRO A 152 12.41 14.74 -0.81
C PRO A 152 13.06 15.97 -0.19
N ILE A 153 14.23 16.36 -0.71
CA ILE A 153 14.99 17.54 -0.30
C ILE A 153 15.35 18.41 -1.50
N GLU A 154 15.59 19.70 -1.26
CA GLU A 154 15.81 20.67 -2.32
C GLU A 154 17.08 20.38 -3.12
N GLU A 155 18.16 19.98 -2.42
CA GLU A 155 19.44 19.61 -3.01
C GLU A 155 19.36 18.38 -3.91
N GLY A 156 18.38 17.50 -3.67
CA GLY A 156 18.16 16.29 -4.44
C GLY A 156 17.28 16.49 -5.67
N LEU A 157 16.79 17.71 -5.94
CA LEU A 157 15.89 17.94 -7.06
C LEU A 157 16.61 17.84 -8.41
N PRO A 158 16.00 17.17 -9.41
CA PRO A 158 16.60 17.04 -10.73
C PRO A 158 16.59 18.39 -11.48
N GLU A 159 17.78 18.90 -11.81
CA GLU A 159 17.96 20.19 -12.51
C GLU A 159 17.30 20.23 -13.90
N ASN A 160 17.11 19.08 -14.54
CA ASN A 160 16.60 18.95 -15.89
C ASN A 160 15.05 18.92 -15.99
N ILE A 161 14.34 19.02 -14.86
CA ILE A 161 12.87 18.98 -14.84
C ILE A 161 12.33 20.35 -14.41
N ALA A 162 11.61 20.99 -15.33
CA ALA A 162 10.97 22.27 -15.06
C ALA A 162 9.76 22.09 -14.13
N LEU A 163 9.83 22.69 -12.94
CA LEU A 163 8.74 22.76 -11.97
C LEU A 163 8.42 24.22 -11.66
N SER A 164 7.13 24.52 -11.49
CA SER A 164 6.71 25.81 -10.93
C SER A 164 7.14 25.93 -9.46
N GLU A 165 7.35 27.15 -8.96
CA GLU A 165 7.75 27.36 -7.55
C GLU A 165 6.73 26.77 -6.56
N LYS A 166 5.44 26.87 -6.86
CA LYS A 166 4.38 26.22 -6.04
C LYS A 166 4.49 24.70 -6.07
N ALA A 167 4.76 24.12 -7.23
CA ALA A 167 4.96 22.67 -7.37
C ALA A 167 6.20 22.18 -6.62
N LYS A 168 7.30 22.96 -6.61
CA LYS A 168 8.50 22.64 -5.81
C LYS A 168 8.20 22.67 -4.31
N GLN A 169 7.50 23.71 -3.84
CA GLN A 169 7.07 23.81 -2.43
C GLN A 169 6.20 22.62 -2.02
N LEU A 170 5.23 22.25 -2.87
CA LEU A 170 4.40 21.07 -2.65
C LEU A 170 5.27 19.81 -2.60
N LEU A 171 6.17 19.60 -3.57
CA LEU A 171 7.05 18.44 -3.66
C LEU A 171 7.86 18.23 -2.36
N LEU A 172 8.47 19.29 -1.84
CA LEU A 172 9.26 19.25 -0.60
C LEU A 172 8.40 19.05 0.66
N GLY A 173 7.12 19.45 0.59
CA GLY A 173 6.13 19.30 1.66
C GLY A 173 5.33 18.00 1.62
N VAL A 174 5.50 17.16 0.59
CA VAL A 174 4.70 15.93 0.42
C VAL A 174 4.88 15.00 1.62
N ASN A 175 3.76 14.61 2.23
CA ASN A 175 3.75 13.65 3.33
C ASN A 175 3.85 12.18 2.82
N PRO A 176 4.17 11.19 3.67
CA PRO A 176 4.33 9.80 3.23
C PRO A 176 3.08 9.21 2.55
N MET A 177 1.87 9.58 3.01
CA MET A 177 0.62 9.10 2.43
C MET A 177 0.39 9.66 1.03
N GLN A 178 0.52 10.98 0.87
CA GLN A 178 0.50 11.69 -0.40
C GLN A 178 1.54 11.12 -1.38
N LYS A 179 2.78 10.86 -0.91
CA LYS A 179 3.82 10.24 -1.73
C LYS A 179 3.45 8.83 -2.16
N ALA A 180 2.89 8.02 -1.26
CA ALA A 180 2.42 6.67 -1.54
C ALA A 180 1.29 6.66 -2.58
N GLU A 181 0.37 7.62 -2.54
CA GLU A 181 -0.68 7.78 -3.56
C GLU A 181 -0.10 8.08 -4.95
N ILE A 182 0.89 8.99 -5.02
CA ILE A 182 1.55 9.32 -6.28
C ILE A 182 2.29 8.10 -6.84
N TYR A 183 3.05 7.39 -6.02
CA TYR A 183 3.78 6.18 -6.41
C TYR A 183 2.86 5.02 -6.79
N ALA A 184 1.66 4.97 -6.23
CA ALA A 184 0.62 4.03 -6.65
C ALA A 184 0.04 4.32 -8.03
N GLY A 185 0.48 5.41 -8.68
CA GLY A 185 -0.02 5.85 -9.97
C GLY A 185 -1.48 6.26 -9.89
N LYS A 186 -1.93 6.77 -8.75
CA LYS A 186 -3.29 7.29 -8.63
C LYS A 186 -3.51 8.44 -9.60
N GLU A 187 -4.69 8.46 -10.19
CA GLU A 187 -5.14 9.58 -11.00
C GLU A 187 -5.50 10.77 -10.13
N ARG A 188 -5.55 11.95 -10.73
CA ARG A 188 -5.79 13.21 -9.99
C ARG A 188 -7.09 13.19 -9.17
N HIS A 189 -8.15 12.60 -9.71
CA HIS A 189 -9.44 12.48 -9.03
C HIS A 189 -9.45 11.40 -7.92
N GLU A 190 -8.44 10.52 -7.87
CA GLU A 190 -8.34 9.43 -6.90
C GLU A 190 -7.60 9.85 -5.62
N PHE A 191 -6.83 10.94 -5.63
CA PHE A 191 -6.07 11.44 -4.47
C PHE A 191 -6.97 11.80 -3.28
N GLU A 192 -6.72 11.19 -2.11
CA GLU A 192 -7.51 11.43 -0.90
C GLU A 192 -6.83 12.44 0.04
N TYR A 193 -5.50 12.60 -0.08
CA TYR A 193 -4.70 13.41 0.84
C TYR A 193 -4.21 14.74 0.26
N PHE A 194 -4.74 15.16 -0.88
CA PHE A 194 -4.36 16.41 -1.54
C PHE A 194 -5.54 17.37 -1.63
N GLY A 195 -5.28 18.66 -1.41
CA GLY A 195 -6.24 19.72 -1.67
C GLY A 195 -6.48 19.92 -3.18
N GLU A 196 -7.63 20.50 -3.55
CA GLU A 196 -8.00 20.71 -4.96
C GLU A 196 -6.96 21.49 -5.76
N ASP A 197 -6.33 22.50 -5.15
CA ASP A 197 -5.28 23.30 -5.78
C ASP A 197 -3.95 22.56 -5.88
N GLU A 198 -3.66 21.66 -4.94
CA GLU A 198 -2.45 20.84 -4.96
C GLU A 198 -2.51 19.78 -6.06
N VAL A 199 -3.68 19.15 -6.23
CA VAL A 199 -3.93 18.15 -7.29
C VAL A 199 -3.65 18.73 -8.69
N LYS A 200 -3.93 20.03 -8.90
CA LYS A 200 -3.65 20.73 -10.17
C LYS A 200 -2.15 20.81 -10.48
N LEU A 201 -1.32 20.87 -9.44
CA LEU A 201 0.14 20.97 -9.55
C LEU A 201 0.81 19.61 -9.84
N ILE A 202 0.11 18.49 -9.61
CA ILE A 202 0.63 17.14 -9.84
C ILE A 202 0.47 16.77 -11.32
N ASP A 203 1.41 17.20 -12.14
CA ASP A 203 1.53 16.81 -13.55
C ASP A 203 2.59 15.72 -13.77
N ASP A 204 2.83 15.36 -15.03
CA ASP A 204 3.85 14.36 -15.38
C ASP A 204 5.26 14.79 -14.99
N ASN A 205 5.54 16.10 -15.00
CA ASN A 205 6.83 16.62 -14.60
C ASN A 205 6.99 16.53 -13.07
N PHE A 206 5.95 16.82 -12.29
CA PHE A 206 5.92 16.60 -10.85
C PHE A 206 6.20 15.14 -10.52
N ARG A 207 5.49 14.20 -11.16
CA ARG A 207 5.69 12.76 -10.94
C ARG A 207 7.10 12.31 -11.30
N LYS A 208 7.65 12.80 -12.41
CA LYS A 208 9.03 12.51 -12.81
C LYS A 208 10.02 13.11 -11.84
N ALA A 209 9.82 14.35 -11.41
CA ALA A 209 10.68 15.02 -10.44
C ALA A 209 10.72 14.21 -9.16
N LEU A 210 9.57 13.92 -8.56
CA LEU A 210 9.48 13.15 -7.32
C LEU A 210 10.17 11.78 -7.41
N LYS A 211 10.09 11.11 -8.57
CA LYS A 211 10.73 9.81 -8.82
C LYS A 211 12.25 9.89 -8.94
N TYR A 212 12.77 10.98 -9.49
CA TYR A 212 14.21 11.19 -9.71
C TYR A 212 14.85 12.07 -8.64
N THR A 213 14.07 12.59 -7.69
CA THR A 213 14.58 13.31 -6.54
C THR A 213 15.37 12.36 -5.66
N GLU A 214 16.64 12.69 -5.42
CA GLU A 214 17.44 12.02 -4.41
C GLU A 214 16.94 12.46 -3.03
N GLY A 215 16.48 11.50 -2.23
CA GLY A 215 15.94 11.79 -0.92
C GLY A 215 17.00 12.12 0.13
N LEU A 216 16.56 12.37 1.35
CA LEU A 216 17.42 12.66 2.48
C LEU A 216 18.45 11.54 2.74
N LEU A 217 18.04 10.27 2.66
CA LEU A 217 18.95 9.14 2.92
C LEU A 217 19.97 8.96 1.80
N GLU A 218 19.57 9.23 0.57
CA GLU A 218 20.46 9.11 -0.59
C GLU A 218 21.57 10.14 -0.53
N GLN A 219 21.25 11.40 -0.21
CA GLN A 219 22.27 12.44 -0.06
C GLN A 219 23.16 12.22 1.17
N ALA A 220 22.58 11.87 2.32
CA ALA A 220 23.33 11.79 3.57
C ALA A 220 24.19 10.52 3.67
N TYR A 221 23.71 9.39 3.14
CA TYR A 221 24.32 8.08 3.38
C TYR A 221 24.51 7.24 2.10
N ASN A 222 24.17 7.77 0.92
CA ASN A 222 24.27 7.06 -0.36
C ASN A 222 23.42 5.76 -0.38
N TYR A 223 22.27 5.79 0.28
CA TYR A 223 21.24 4.75 0.20
C TYR A 223 20.02 5.28 -0.54
N SER A 224 19.76 4.72 -1.72
CA SER A 224 18.58 5.09 -2.50
C SER A 224 17.29 4.68 -1.78
N GLU A 225 16.20 5.36 -2.10
CA GLU A 225 14.87 5.10 -1.52
C GLU A 225 14.45 3.62 -1.64
N GLY A 226 13.86 3.07 -0.58
CA GLY A 226 13.49 1.65 -0.52
C GLY A 226 14.61 0.69 -0.16
N THR A 227 15.80 1.18 0.21
CA THR A 227 16.88 0.33 0.74
C THR A 227 16.51 -0.24 2.12
N PHE A 228 15.83 0.54 2.95
CA PHE A 228 15.41 0.17 4.31
C PHE A 228 13.88 0.18 4.45
N GLY A 229 13.40 -0.29 5.60
CA GLY A 229 11.98 -0.44 5.93
C GLY A 229 11.58 -1.90 6.15
N ILE A 230 10.29 -2.13 6.40
CA ILE A 230 9.75 -3.47 6.61
C ILE A 230 9.87 -4.25 5.29
N SER A 231 10.61 -5.37 5.32
CA SER A 231 10.79 -6.20 4.14
C SER A 231 9.51 -6.97 3.79
N PRO A 232 9.27 -7.30 2.49
CA PRO A 232 8.11 -8.08 2.09
C PRO A 232 8.02 -9.43 2.82
N ARG A 233 9.18 -10.06 3.09
CA ARG A 233 9.26 -11.34 3.79
C ARG A 233 8.72 -11.27 5.22
N LYS A 234 8.97 -10.17 5.95
CA LYS A 234 8.46 -10.00 7.32
C LYS A 234 6.93 -10.00 7.36
N ILE A 235 6.29 -9.29 6.42
CA ILE A 235 4.83 -9.26 6.29
C ILE A 235 4.28 -10.64 5.86
N GLN A 236 4.94 -11.30 4.92
CA GLN A 236 4.54 -12.65 4.51
C GLN A 236 4.61 -13.67 5.67
N ASP A 237 5.64 -13.58 6.50
CA ASP A 237 5.79 -14.44 7.68
C ASP A 237 4.75 -14.08 8.75
N LEU A 238 4.39 -12.80 8.89
CA LEU A 238 3.26 -12.38 9.71
C LEU A 238 1.95 -13.01 9.22
N PHE A 239 1.66 -12.95 7.92
CA PHE A 239 0.47 -13.59 7.36
C PHE A 239 0.45 -15.09 7.63
N LYS A 240 1.58 -15.79 7.47
CA LYS A 240 1.69 -17.22 7.81
C LYS A 240 1.42 -17.47 9.29
N LYS A 241 1.95 -16.62 10.19
CA LYS A 241 1.72 -16.72 11.65
C LYS A 241 0.22 -16.55 11.98
N ILE A 242 -0.42 -15.53 11.41
CA ILE A 242 -1.86 -15.26 11.59
C ILE A 242 -2.68 -16.42 11.04
N LEU A 243 -2.42 -16.81 9.79
CA LEU A 243 -3.12 -17.90 9.13
C LEU A 243 -2.84 -19.25 9.78
N LYS A 244 -1.73 -19.48 10.49
CA LYS A 244 -1.53 -20.75 11.22
C LYS A 244 -2.47 -20.88 12.42
N LYS A 245 -2.80 -19.76 13.09
CA LYS A 245 -3.65 -19.71 14.28
C LYS A 245 -5.14 -19.49 13.94
N GLY A 246 -5.44 -18.69 12.93
CA GLY A 246 -6.79 -18.25 12.57
C GLY A 246 -7.41 -18.98 11.38
N GLN A 247 -8.70 -18.73 11.15
CA GLN A 247 -9.47 -19.23 10.01
C GLN A 247 -9.47 -18.26 8.81
N CYS A 248 -9.24 -16.98 9.05
CA CYS A 248 -9.17 -15.93 8.04
C CYS A 248 -7.99 -14.97 8.30
N LEU A 249 -7.61 -14.22 7.28
CA LEU A 249 -6.75 -13.04 7.40
C LEU A 249 -7.67 -11.82 7.50
N ASP A 250 -7.75 -11.19 8.67
CA ASP A 250 -8.58 -10.00 8.90
C ASP A 250 -7.73 -8.74 9.12
N PRO A 251 -8.24 -7.54 8.75
CA PRO A 251 -7.46 -6.30 8.79
C PRO A 251 -6.97 -5.95 10.19
N VAL A 252 -7.82 -6.12 11.20
CA VAL A 252 -7.52 -5.76 12.59
C VAL A 252 -6.35 -6.58 13.10
N THR A 253 -6.39 -7.91 12.92
CA THR A 253 -5.30 -8.81 13.35
C THR A 253 -4.02 -8.57 12.55
N VAL A 254 -4.12 -8.15 11.29
CA VAL A 254 -2.96 -7.76 10.49
C VAL A 254 -2.33 -6.48 11.04
N LEU A 255 -3.13 -5.45 11.33
CA LEU A 255 -2.65 -4.19 11.91
C LEU A 255 -2.02 -4.39 13.28
N GLU A 256 -2.67 -5.15 14.17
CA GLU A 256 -2.09 -5.56 15.46
C GLU A 256 -0.80 -6.37 15.29
N GLY A 257 -0.73 -7.18 14.23
CA GLY A 257 0.45 -7.95 13.88
C GLY A 257 1.62 -7.09 13.45
N ILE A 258 1.36 -6.06 12.63
CA ILE A 258 2.36 -5.07 12.21
C ILE A 258 2.78 -4.21 13.41
N GLU A 259 1.83 -3.81 14.26
CA GLU A 259 2.12 -3.10 15.51
C GLU A 259 3.09 -3.89 16.39
N LYS A 260 2.82 -5.18 16.59
CA LYS A 260 3.74 -6.06 17.32
C LYS A 260 5.09 -6.16 16.64
N LEU A 261 5.17 -6.26 15.31
CA LEU A 261 6.46 -6.25 14.61
C LEU A 261 7.25 -4.94 14.80
N ILE A 262 6.56 -3.81 14.97
CA ILE A 262 7.20 -2.51 15.21
C ILE A 262 7.61 -2.37 16.69
N LEU A 263 6.88 -2.99 17.61
CA LEU A 263 7.10 -2.91 19.06
C LEU A 263 8.00 -4.02 19.63
N GLU A 264 8.03 -5.22 19.03
CA GLU A 264 8.82 -6.37 19.48
C GLU A 264 10.30 -6.24 19.05
N GLU A 265 11.20 -6.33 20.04
CA GLU A 265 12.68 -6.42 19.99
C GLU A 265 13.43 -5.59 18.92
N LYS A 266 13.78 -4.34 19.31
CA LYS A 266 14.63 -3.38 18.58
C LYS A 266 15.95 -3.93 18.03
N SER A 267 16.50 -5.00 18.61
CA SER A 267 17.80 -5.59 18.24
C SER A 267 17.73 -6.50 17.01
N ASP A 268 16.54 -7.00 16.65
CA ASP A 268 16.40 -8.05 15.63
C ASP A 268 15.97 -7.48 14.27
N HIS A 269 15.79 -6.16 14.20
CA HIS A 269 15.16 -5.50 13.07
C HIS A 269 16.02 -4.33 12.57
N ASP A 270 16.78 -4.57 11.51
CA ASP A 270 17.71 -3.61 10.89
C ASP A 270 17.06 -2.25 10.60
N PHE A 271 15.79 -2.22 10.20
CA PHE A 271 15.07 -0.98 9.91
C PHE A 271 14.79 -0.13 11.18
N LEU A 272 14.53 -0.76 12.34
CA LEU A 272 14.30 -0.03 13.59
C LEU A 272 15.60 0.52 14.18
N ALA A 273 16.70 -0.25 14.08
CA ALA A 273 18.03 0.22 14.44
C ALA A 273 18.42 1.45 13.60
N TRP A 274 18.05 1.46 12.33
CA TRP A 274 18.22 2.59 11.42
C TRP A 274 17.41 3.82 11.83
N GLU A 275 16.13 3.66 12.18
CA GLU A 275 15.33 4.79 12.69
C GLU A 275 15.94 5.40 13.94
N GLU A 276 16.50 4.58 14.84
CA GLU A 276 17.13 5.03 16.08
C GLU A 276 18.47 5.74 15.81
N ALA A 277 19.26 5.22 14.86
CA ALA A 277 20.49 5.86 14.39
C ALA A 277 20.20 7.24 13.79
N LEU A 278 19.20 7.33 12.89
CA LEU A 278 18.75 8.60 12.31
C LEU A 278 18.30 9.57 13.40
N LYS A 279 17.44 9.12 14.34
CA LYS A 279 17.00 9.96 15.47
C LYS A 279 18.20 10.49 16.28
N SER A 280 19.21 9.67 16.52
CA SER A 280 20.41 10.07 17.28
C SER A 280 21.29 11.07 16.53
N GLU A 281 21.48 10.90 15.21
CA GLU A 281 22.29 11.81 14.41
C GLU A 281 21.58 13.15 14.19
N PHE A 282 20.26 13.14 13.96
CA PHE A 282 19.47 14.35 13.80
C PHE A 282 19.21 15.11 15.11
N SER A 283 19.30 14.45 16.26
CA SER A 283 19.30 15.12 17.58
C SER A 283 20.45 16.13 17.73
N ASN A 284 21.52 15.99 16.95
CA ASN A 284 22.66 16.90 16.95
C ASN A 284 22.50 18.08 15.96
N ASN A 285 21.44 18.10 15.14
CA ASN A 285 21.23 19.08 14.10
C ASN A 285 19.82 19.72 14.27
N GLU A 286 19.76 20.88 14.92
CA GLU A 286 18.51 21.53 15.37
C GLU A 286 17.47 21.70 14.24
N GLY A 287 17.90 21.96 13.00
CA GLY A 287 17.00 22.14 11.86
C GLY A 287 16.33 20.85 11.38
N VAL A 288 16.99 19.70 11.49
CA VAL A 288 16.43 18.40 11.08
C VAL A 288 15.64 17.77 12.22
N LEU A 289 16.06 17.99 13.47
CA LEU A 289 15.30 17.56 14.64
C LEU A 289 13.86 18.10 14.63
N ALA A 290 13.65 19.35 14.24
CA ALA A 290 12.32 19.96 14.09
C ALA A 290 11.42 19.23 13.07
N MET A 291 12.01 18.58 12.07
CA MET A 291 11.26 17.73 11.13
C MET A 291 10.86 16.39 11.75
N PHE A 292 11.61 15.85 12.72
CA PHE A 292 11.28 14.57 13.38
C PHE A 292 10.38 14.76 14.62
N THR A 293 10.47 15.90 15.29
CA THR A 293 9.78 16.21 16.55
C THR A 293 8.52 17.07 16.37
N SER A 294 8.14 17.45 15.15
CA SER A 294 6.83 18.05 14.93
C SER A 294 5.77 17.02 15.31
N ASP A 295 5.04 17.29 16.39
CA ASP A 295 3.86 16.52 16.84
C ASP A 295 2.70 16.61 15.84
N SER A 296 2.82 17.42 14.78
CA SER A 296 1.93 17.37 13.63
C SER A 296 2.17 16.09 12.82
N LEU A 297 1.08 15.37 12.52
CA LEU A 297 1.10 14.15 11.70
C LEU A 297 1.69 14.38 10.29
N ASP A 298 1.75 15.63 9.84
CA ASP A 298 1.80 15.99 8.42
C ASP A 298 3.17 15.92 7.75
N VAL A 299 4.31 16.10 8.44
CA VAL A 299 5.63 16.12 7.76
C VAL A 299 6.73 15.34 8.51
N GLY A 300 6.54 15.10 9.81
CA GLY A 300 7.50 14.39 10.67
C GLY A 300 7.28 12.90 10.85
N SER A 301 6.76 12.24 9.82
CA SER A 301 6.39 10.83 9.80
C SER A 301 7.31 9.95 8.93
N TYR A 302 8.15 10.54 8.08
CA TYR A 302 9.21 9.79 7.39
C TYR A 302 10.16 9.17 8.41
N PHE A 303 10.57 7.92 8.16
CA PHE A 303 11.42 7.13 9.07
C PHE A 303 10.86 6.96 10.49
N ASN A 304 9.53 6.97 10.63
CA ASN A 304 8.86 6.65 11.87
C ASN A 304 7.78 5.60 11.61
N SER A 305 8.14 4.33 11.79
CA SER A 305 7.25 3.19 11.55
C SER A 305 5.99 3.23 12.42
N HIS A 306 6.06 3.78 13.64
CA HIS A 306 4.88 3.92 14.49
C HIS A 306 3.89 4.95 13.94
N LYS A 307 4.37 6.15 13.56
CA LYS A 307 3.53 7.16 12.90
C LYS A 307 2.97 6.65 11.57
N ALA A 308 3.76 5.91 10.79
CA ALA A 308 3.29 5.26 9.56
C ALA A 308 2.12 4.29 9.83
N LEU A 309 2.19 3.51 10.91
CA LEU A 309 1.08 2.63 11.29
C LEU A 309 -0.16 3.40 11.72
N VAL A 310 -0.02 4.53 12.43
CA VAL A 310 -1.15 5.41 12.78
C VAL A 310 -1.84 5.92 11.52
N TRP A 311 -1.10 6.35 10.51
CA TRP A 311 -1.67 6.74 9.21
C TRP A 311 -2.48 5.62 8.56
N VAL A 312 -1.97 4.39 8.58
CA VAL A 312 -2.68 3.22 8.03
C VAL A 312 -3.94 2.90 8.83
N LYS A 313 -3.91 3.03 10.16
CA LYS A 313 -5.07 2.83 11.03
C LYS A 313 -6.16 3.87 10.71
N ASN A 314 -5.80 5.15 10.64
CA ASN A 314 -6.73 6.23 10.27
C ASN A 314 -7.32 6.01 8.87
N TYR A 315 -6.48 5.63 7.90
CA TYR A 315 -6.92 5.29 6.55
C TYR A 315 -7.94 4.15 6.55
N TYR A 316 -7.71 3.12 7.37
CA TYR A 316 -8.66 2.01 7.52
C TYR A 316 -9.94 2.42 8.24
N GLU A 317 -9.84 3.25 9.28
CA GLU A 317 -10.98 3.74 10.06
C GLU A 317 -11.98 4.52 9.20
N GLU A 318 -11.50 5.40 8.34
CA GLU A 318 -12.37 6.13 7.40
C GLU A 318 -13.10 5.18 6.44
N LYS A 319 -12.40 4.16 5.90
CA LYS A 319 -13.01 3.18 5.01
C LYS A 319 -14.05 2.35 5.74
N ILE A 320 -13.70 1.83 6.91
CA ILE A 320 -14.59 0.92 7.63
C ILE A 320 -15.79 1.62 8.25
N ARG A 321 -15.65 2.89 8.64
CA ARG A 321 -16.78 3.72 9.08
C ARG A 321 -17.88 3.70 8.05
N HIS A 322 -17.54 3.98 6.78
CA HIS A 322 -18.53 3.98 5.71
C HIS A 322 -19.11 2.59 5.47
N GLU A 323 -18.27 1.55 5.39
CA GLU A 323 -18.76 0.19 5.14
C GLU A 323 -19.75 -0.30 6.20
N VAL A 324 -19.41 -0.07 7.48
CA VAL A 324 -20.23 -0.46 8.62
C VAL A 324 -21.52 0.35 8.68
N CYS A 325 -21.45 1.67 8.49
CA CYS A 325 -22.66 2.48 8.44
C CYS A 325 -23.59 2.05 7.29
N PHE A 326 -23.08 1.80 6.08
CA PHE A 326 -23.91 1.29 4.98
C PHE A 326 -24.53 -0.08 5.29
N ALA A 327 -23.79 -0.98 5.96
CA ALA A 327 -24.32 -2.26 6.41
C ALA A 327 -25.41 -2.09 7.49
N LEU A 328 -25.28 -1.11 8.39
CA LEU A 328 -26.33 -0.78 9.36
C LEU A 328 -27.59 -0.23 8.66
N LEU A 329 -27.41 0.71 7.73
CA LEU A 329 -28.53 1.41 7.09
C LEU A 329 -29.33 0.56 6.10
N ASP A 330 -28.83 -0.61 5.70
CA ASP A 330 -29.35 -1.40 4.57
C ASP A 330 -29.32 -0.61 3.25
N LEU A 331 -28.31 0.24 3.12
CA LEU A 331 -28.11 1.07 1.95
C LEU A 331 -26.91 0.52 1.20
N LYS A 332 -27.15 0.05 -0.03
CA LYS A 332 -26.03 -0.22 -0.93
C LYS A 332 -25.28 1.09 -1.22
N PRO A 333 -23.95 1.06 -1.35
CA PRO A 333 -23.15 2.27 -1.61
C PRO A 333 -23.66 3.08 -2.81
N GLU A 334 -24.11 2.39 -3.87
CA GLU A 334 -24.59 3.05 -5.09
C GLU A 334 -25.95 3.76 -4.90
N ARG A 335 -26.62 3.60 -3.75
CA ARG A 335 -27.88 4.30 -3.48
C ARG A 335 -27.65 5.77 -3.15
N LEU A 336 -26.62 6.10 -2.37
CA LEU A 336 -26.31 7.49 -2.04
C LEU A 336 -25.87 8.26 -3.28
N ASP A 337 -24.98 7.68 -4.08
CA ASP A 337 -24.57 8.24 -5.38
C ASP A 337 -25.77 8.47 -6.31
N ARG A 338 -26.73 7.54 -6.33
CA ARG A 338 -27.97 7.71 -7.09
C ARG A 338 -28.82 8.85 -6.55
N LEU A 339 -29.02 8.95 -5.24
CA LEU A 339 -29.78 10.04 -4.63
C LEU A 339 -29.16 11.41 -4.92
N ILE A 340 -27.83 11.52 -4.83
CA ILE A 340 -27.11 12.77 -5.16
C ILE A 340 -27.25 13.10 -6.64
N ARG A 341 -27.08 12.11 -7.53
CA ARG A 341 -27.28 12.32 -8.97
C ARG A 341 -28.70 12.79 -9.26
N ASP A 342 -29.70 12.07 -8.74
CA ASP A 342 -31.10 12.36 -8.98
C ASP A 342 -31.45 13.75 -8.38
N TYR A 343 -30.86 14.13 -7.25
CA TYR A 343 -30.97 15.50 -6.70
C TYR A 343 -30.39 16.54 -7.66
N ILE A 344 -29.14 16.39 -8.12
CA ILE A 344 -28.50 17.33 -9.04
C ILE A 344 -29.32 17.50 -10.32
N GLU A 345 -29.76 16.41 -10.95
CA GLU A 345 -30.57 16.45 -12.17
C GLU A 345 -31.87 17.23 -11.95
N ASN A 346 -32.52 17.04 -10.80
CA ASN A 346 -33.75 17.77 -10.46
C ASN A 346 -33.49 19.24 -10.11
N VAL A 347 -32.37 19.58 -9.45
CA VAL A 347 -32.00 20.98 -9.17
C VAL A 347 -31.68 21.71 -10.48
N GLU A 348 -30.97 21.07 -11.42
CA GLU A 348 -30.69 21.64 -12.75
C GLU A 348 -31.99 21.94 -13.50
N LEU A 349 -32.93 20.99 -13.50
CA LEU A 349 -34.25 21.17 -14.11
C LEU A 349 -35.08 22.26 -13.43
N ALA A 350 -35.01 22.37 -12.10
CA ALA A 350 -35.72 23.39 -11.33
C ALA A 350 -35.18 24.80 -11.60
N VAL A 351 -33.87 24.95 -11.80
CA VAL A 351 -33.25 26.24 -12.16
C VAL A 351 -33.61 26.67 -13.60
N ILE A 352 -33.77 25.71 -14.52
CA ILE A 352 -34.14 26.00 -15.91
C ILE A 352 -35.64 26.31 -16.05
N ASN A 353 -36.51 25.60 -15.34
CA ASN A 353 -37.98 25.70 -15.46
C ASN A 353 -38.70 25.85 -14.09
N PRO A 354 -38.66 27.05 -13.47
CA PRO A 354 -39.21 27.27 -12.13
C PRO A 354 -40.75 27.11 -12.03
N ASP A 355 -41.50 27.38 -13.10
CA ASP A 355 -42.98 27.38 -13.08
C ASP A 355 -43.64 25.99 -13.31
N SER A 356 -42.88 24.90 -13.21
CA SER A 356 -43.33 23.54 -13.58
C SER A 356 -43.84 22.70 -12.40
N HIS A 357 -44.76 23.24 -11.59
CA HIS A 357 -45.41 22.49 -10.51
C HIS A 357 -46.43 21.45 -11.05
N GLY A 358 -46.18 20.15 -10.87
CA GLY A 358 -47.16 19.08 -11.16
C GLY A 358 -46.57 17.66 -11.26
N GLU A 359 -47.42 16.64 -11.16
CA GLU A 359 -47.03 15.23 -11.12
C GLU A 359 -46.28 14.74 -12.39
N SER A 360 -45.19 14.04 -12.09
CA SER A 360 -44.19 13.35 -12.91
C SER A 360 -44.78 12.40 -13.97
N ASN A 361 -44.79 12.83 -15.24
CA ASN A 361 -44.88 11.89 -16.38
C ASN A 361 -44.19 12.38 -17.66
N SER A 362 -43.37 13.44 -17.60
CA SER A 362 -42.58 13.93 -18.74
C SER A 362 -41.11 14.10 -18.32
N LYS A 363 -40.17 13.56 -19.11
CA LYS A 363 -38.71 13.56 -18.86
C LYS A 363 -38.04 14.95 -18.72
N ASP A 364 -38.79 16.03 -18.89
CA ASP A 364 -38.28 17.40 -18.97
C ASP A 364 -38.72 18.30 -17.78
N ARG A 365 -39.16 17.71 -16.66
CA ARG A 365 -39.63 18.45 -15.47
C ARG A 365 -38.97 17.93 -14.18
N ALA A 366 -38.66 18.84 -13.27
CA ALA A 366 -38.09 18.53 -11.97
C ALA A 366 -39.13 17.86 -11.04
N ASP A 367 -38.70 16.84 -10.31
CA ASP A 367 -39.45 16.25 -9.21
C ASP A 367 -39.28 17.09 -7.94
N PHE A 368 -40.16 18.08 -7.77
CA PHE A 368 -40.17 18.94 -6.59
C PHE A 368 -40.47 18.19 -5.29
N GLY A 369 -41.12 17.02 -5.35
CA GLY A 369 -41.37 16.21 -4.15
C GLY A 369 -40.10 15.57 -3.62
N LEU A 370 -39.26 15.05 -4.52
CA LEU A 370 -37.93 14.53 -4.17
C LEU A 370 -37.00 15.64 -3.67
N LEU A 371 -37.02 16.82 -4.32
CA LEU A 371 -36.26 17.99 -3.87
C LEU A 371 -36.69 18.40 -2.46
N GLU A 372 -37.99 18.51 -2.21
CA GLU A 372 -38.52 18.91 -0.91
C GLU A 372 -38.17 17.90 0.19
N GLU A 373 -38.26 16.60 -0.09
CA GLU A 373 -37.86 15.55 0.86
C GLU A 373 -36.38 15.67 1.24
N ILE A 374 -35.51 15.81 0.24
CA ILE A 374 -34.06 15.90 0.47
C ILE A 374 -33.70 17.19 1.20
N GLU A 375 -34.21 18.33 0.75
CA GLU A 375 -33.87 19.65 1.30
C GLU A 375 -34.39 19.83 2.71
N THR A 376 -35.57 19.28 3.02
CA THR A 376 -36.12 19.26 4.38
C THR A 376 -35.24 18.41 5.29
N LYS A 377 -34.73 17.27 4.81
CA LYS A 377 -33.77 16.43 5.56
C LYS A 377 -32.43 17.13 5.79
N LEU A 378 -32.02 17.98 4.85
CA LEU A 378 -30.83 18.84 4.96
C LEU A 378 -31.07 20.07 5.86
N GLY A 379 -32.29 20.28 6.36
CA GLY A 379 -32.63 21.39 7.26
C GLY A 379 -32.94 22.71 6.56
N TYR A 380 -33.25 22.70 5.26
CA TYR A 380 -33.66 23.88 4.52
C TYR A 380 -35.19 24.02 4.43
N ASP A 381 -35.68 25.22 4.76
CA ASP A 381 -37.09 25.58 4.60
C ASP A 381 -37.40 25.95 3.13
N GLN A 382 -38.52 25.42 2.63
CA GLN A 382 -38.98 25.68 1.26
C GLN A 382 -39.31 27.16 1.03
N GLY A 383 -38.94 27.67 -0.16
CA GLY A 383 -39.25 29.05 -0.58
C GLY A 383 -38.39 30.14 0.08
N THR A 384 -37.26 29.76 0.69
CA THR A 384 -36.28 30.71 1.25
C THR A 384 -35.22 31.10 0.22
N ASP A 385 -34.72 32.34 0.29
CA ASP A 385 -33.61 32.81 -0.55
C ASP A 385 -32.33 31.99 -0.32
N ASP A 386 -32.16 31.44 0.88
CA ASP A 386 -31.03 30.60 1.26
C ASP A 386 -31.03 29.26 0.52
N LEU A 387 -32.19 28.64 0.31
CA LEU A 387 -32.33 27.40 -0.46
C LEU A 387 -32.00 27.62 -1.94
N GLU A 388 -32.47 28.70 -2.54
CA GLU A 388 -32.12 29.02 -3.93
C GLU A 388 -30.61 29.26 -4.10
N LYS A 389 -30.00 29.93 -3.13
CA LYS A 389 -28.56 30.16 -3.12
C LYS A 389 -27.79 28.84 -3.01
N TYR A 390 -28.22 27.95 -2.10
CA TYR A 390 -27.65 26.62 -1.93
C TYR A 390 -27.72 25.79 -3.22
N ARG A 391 -28.90 25.72 -3.86
CA ARG A 391 -29.09 25.02 -5.15
C ARG A 391 -28.12 25.50 -6.23
N ARG A 392 -27.92 26.82 -6.35
CA ARG A 392 -26.97 27.42 -7.31
C ARG A 392 -25.52 27.09 -6.97
N GLU A 393 -25.17 27.09 -5.69
CA GLU A 393 -23.82 26.75 -5.21
C GLU A 393 -23.47 25.28 -5.50
N VAL A 394 -24.42 24.36 -5.23
CA VAL A 394 -24.28 22.93 -5.53
C VAL A 394 -24.04 22.71 -7.02
N ILE A 395 -24.85 23.31 -7.91
CA ILE A 395 -24.65 23.18 -9.36
C ILE A 395 -23.31 23.78 -9.79
N ALA A 396 -22.97 24.98 -9.30
CA ALA A 396 -21.74 25.65 -9.68
C ALA A 396 -20.51 24.80 -9.34
N ARG A 397 -20.47 24.24 -8.12
CA ARG A 397 -19.39 23.36 -7.67
C ARG A 397 -19.35 22.05 -8.44
N PHE A 398 -20.52 21.45 -8.70
CA PHE A 398 -20.61 20.23 -9.51
C PHE A 398 -20.08 20.45 -10.93
N HIS A 399 -20.47 21.53 -11.60
CA HIS A 399 -19.97 21.87 -12.94
C HIS A 399 -18.49 22.20 -12.96
N GLU A 400 -17.97 22.87 -11.93
CA GLU A 400 -16.54 23.11 -11.76
C GLU A 400 -15.76 21.79 -11.66
N TYR A 401 -16.24 20.86 -10.83
CA TYR A 401 -15.64 19.53 -10.68
C TYR A 401 -15.69 18.73 -11.99
N VAL A 402 -16.86 18.65 -12.65
CA VAL A 402 -17.03 17.91 -13.92
C VAL A 402 -16.19 18.51 -15.04
N LYS A 403 -16.01 19.84 -15.06
CA LYS A 403 -15.12 20.52 -16.02
C LYS A 403 -13.66 20.16 -15.77
N GLN A 404 -13.26 20.01 -14.51
CA GLN A 404 -11.91 19.64 -14.14
C GLN A 404 -11.64 18.14 -14.34
N PHE A 405 -12.66 17.29 -14.12
CA PHE A 405 -12.59 15.84 -14.18
C PHE A 405 -13.74 15.28 -15.01
N PRO A 406 -13.60 15.27 -16.36
CA PRO A 406 -14.67 14.81 -17.24
C PRO A 406 -15.00 13.32 -17.01
N PRO A 407 -16.29 12.95 -16.86
CA PRO A 407 -16.70 11.56 -16.60
C PRO A 407 -16.23 10.56 -17.65
N ALA A 408 -16.07 11.02 -18.89
CA ALA A 408 -15.57 10.22 -20.02
C ALA A 408 -14.10 9.77 -19.83
N GLU A 409 -13.31 10.53 -19.07
CA GLU A 409 -11.91 10.24 -18.79
C GLU A 409 -11.73 9.50 -17.45
N THR A 410 -12.59 9.78 -16.46
CA THR A 410 -12.52 9.21 -15.11
C THR A 410 -13.33 7.93 -14.92
N GLY A 411 -14.16 7.53 -15.89
CA GLY A 411 -15.00 6.34 -15.80
C GLY A 411 -16.24 6.50 -14.90
N GLY A 412 -16.54 7.73 -14.46
CA GLY A 412 -17.67 8.05 -13.58
C GLY A 412 -17.43 9.33 -12.77
N ILE A 413 -18.45 9.77 -12.03
CA ILE A 413 -18.37 10.93 -11.13
C ILE A 413 -18.19 10.43 -9.70
N ASN A 414 -17.19 10.96 -8.99
CA ASN A 414 -17.05 10.75 -7.56
C ASN A 414 -17.82 11.82 -6.79
N TYR A 415 -19.09 11.54 -6.45
CA TYR A 415 -19.98 12.50 -5.79
C TYR A 415 -19.47 12.96 -4.43
N ARG A 416 -18.81 12.08 -3.66
CA ARG A 416 -18.17 12.42 -2.39
C ARG A 416 -17.12 13.54 -2.54
N LYS A 417 -16.39 13.57 -3.65
CA LYS A 417 -15.40 14.63 -3.93
C LYS A 417 -15.99 15.83 -4.66
N ALA A 418 -16.98 15.60 -5.53
CA ALA A 418 -17.62 16.67 -6.26
C ALA A 418 -18.43 17.59 -5.34
N LEU A 419 -19.12 17.02 -4.36
CA LEU A 419 -20.02 17.70 -3.44
C LEU A 419 -19.88 17.11 -2.03
N PRO A 420 -18.76 17.36 -1.32
CA PRO A 420 -18.49 16.76 -0.02
C PRO A 420 -19.54 17.15 1.02
N ASP A 421 -19.95 18.42 1.06
CA ASP A 421 -20.92 18.92 2.05
C ASP A 421 -22.27 18.22 1.88
N LEU A 422 -22.83 18.24 0.66
CA LEU A 422 -24.07 17.52 0.35
C LEU A 422 -23.96 16.01 0.62
N TYR A 423 -22.81 15.40 0.30
CA TYR A 423 -22.61 13.97 0.51
C TYR A 423 -22.62 13.62 2.00
N GLU A 424 -21.87 14.35 2.84
CA GLU A 424 -21.83 14.13 4.28
C GLU A 424 -23.16 14.48 4.94
N ASP A 425 -23.81 15.59 4.56
CA ASP A 425 -25.10 16.00 5.13
C ASP A 425 -26.20 14.97 4.83
N LEU A 426 -26.31 14.50 3.57
CA LEU A 426 -27.25 13.44 3.20
C LEU A 426 -26.91 12.13 3.90
N TYR A 427 -25.63 11.80 3.99
CA TYR A 427 -25.18 10.60 4.70
C TYR A 427 -25.60 10.66 6.17
N HIS A 428 -25.37 11.78 6.85
CA HIS A 428 -25.76 12.01 8.23
C HIS A 428 -27.28 11.99 8.42
N ALA A 429 -28.04 12.63 7.53
CA ALA A 429 -29.51 12.64 7.61
C ALA A 429 -30.11 11.23 7.44
N LEU A 430 -29.63 10.47 6.45
CA LEU A 430 -30.04 9.08 6.25
C LEU A 430 -29.62 8.17 7.40
N PHE A 431 -28.48 8.47 8.03
CA PHE A 431 -28.01 7.73 9.18
C PHE A 431 -28.83 8.03 10.43
N ALA A 432 -29.11 9.31 10.71
CA ALA A 432 -29.90 9.78 11.84
C ALA A 432 -31.31 9.15 11.88
N GLU A 433 -31.99 9.12 10.73
CA GLU A 433 -33.34 8.53 10.58
C GLU A 433 -33.39 7.05 11.04
N LYS A 434 -32.29 6.32 10.86
CA LYS A 434 -32.17 4.90 11.22
C LYS A 434 -31.54 4.69 12.59
N SER A 435 -30.61 5.55 13.01
CA SER A 435 -29.93 5.44 14.31
C SER A 435 -30.90 5.63 15.46
N ASP A 436 -31.88 6.54 15.33
CA ASP A 436 -32.89 6.79 16.37
C ASP A 436 -33.77 5.56 16.64
N ALA A 437 -33.86 4.65 15.67
CA ALA A 437 -34.60 3.40 15.78
C ALA A 437 -33.74 2.21 16.24
N MET A 438 -32.41 2.37 16.34
CA MET A 438 -31.48 1.28 16.64
C MET A 438 -30.90 1.40 18.04
N ASP A 439 -30.97 0.30 18.78
CA ASP A 439 -30.28 0.15 20.06
C ASP A 439 -28.83 -0.33 19.81
N PHE A 440 -27.90 0.62 19.73
CA PHE A 440 -26.49 0.36 19.42
C PHE A 440 -25.79 -0.48 20.49
N GLU A 441 -26.08 -0.27 21.78
CA GLU A 441 -25.48 -1.04 22.87
C GLU A 441 -25.88 -2.51 22.77
N ASN A 442 -27.18 -2.79 22.58
CA ASN A 442 -27.66 -4.15 22.42
C ASN A 442 -27.17 -4.79 21.11
N LEU A 443 -27.00 -4.02 20.03
CA LEU A 443 -26.44 -4.50 18.77
C LEU A 443 -24.96 -4.86 18.91
N GLN A 444 -24.15 -4.02 19.56
CA GLN A 444 -22.73 -4.27 19.82
C GLN A 444 -22.56 -5.54 20.66
N GLU A 445 -23.37 -5.71 21.70
CA GLU A 445 -23.37 -6.92 22.55
C GLU A 445 -23.83 -8.17 21.77
N ALA A 446 -24.82 -8.03 20.88
CA ALA A 446 -25.26 -9.13 20.03
C ALA A 446 -24.18 -9.54 19.01
N VAL A 447 -23.47 -8.60 18.40
CA VAL A 447 -22.32 -8.88 17.53
C VAL A 447 -21.19 -9.51 18.33
N TYR A 448 -20.93 -9.06 19.56
CA TYR A 448 -19.94 -9.66 20.45
C TYR A 448 -20.26 -11.12 20.79
N ARG A 449 -21.54 -11.43 21.05
CA ARG A 449 -22.03 -12.80 21.31
C ARG A 449 -22.28 -13.61 20.04
N TYR A 450 -22.15 -13.04 18.84
CA TYR A 450 -22.42 -13.78 17.61
C TYR A 450 -21.56 -15.05 17.49
N ASN A 451 -22.18 -16.18 17.15
CA ASN A 451 -21.60 -17.53 17.13
C ASN A 451 -21.10 -18.08 18.49
N THR A 452 -21.60 -17.57 19.63
CA THR A 452 -21.40 -18.19 20.96
C THR A 452 -22.69 -18.82 21.49
N GLU A 453 -22.59 -19.72 22.47
CA GLU A 453 -23.76 -20.36 23.11
C GLU A 453 -24.70 -19.31 23.73
N SER A 454 -24.12 -18.25 24.30
CA SER A 454 -24.83 -17.10 24.89
C SER A 454 -25.54 -16.17 23.90
N PHE A 455 -25.37 -16.39 22.58
CA PHE A 455 -26.14 -15.65 21.57
C PHE A 455 -27.63 -15.95 21.69
N GLY A 456 -27.98 -17.22 21.94
CA GLY A 456 -29.37 -17.69 21.98
C GLY A 456 -30.24 -17.04 23.06
N ASP A 457 -29.61 -16.56 24.13
CA ASP A 457 -30.26 -15.91 25.28
C ASP A 457 -30.69 -14.46 24.99
N MET A 458 -30.25 -13.88 23.88
CA MET A 458 -30.59 -12.51 23.47
C MET A 458 -31.98 -12.43 22.84
N GLU A 459 -32.59 -11.25 22.93
CA GLU A 459 -33.90 -10.98 22.33
C GLU A 459 -33.91 -11.26 20.82
N MET A 460 -35.00 -11.84 20.32
CA MET A 460 -35.07 -12.32 18.93
C MET A 460 -34.93 -11.18 17.90
N CYS A 461 -35.42 -9.97 18.20
CA CYS A 461 -35.27 -8.81 17.32
C CYS A 461 -33.80 -8.41 17.16
N VAL A 462 -33.06 -8.29 18.28
CA VAL A 462 -31.64 -7.91 18.31
C VAL A 462 -30.78 -8.95 17.60
N ARG A 463 -31.06 -10.25 17.81
CA ARG A 463 -30.34 -11.32 17.10
C ARG A 463 -30.50 -11.24 15.59
N LYS A 464 -31.73 -11.07 15.12
CA LYS A 464 -32.01 -10.95 13.67
C LYS A 464 -31.33 -9.72 13.07
N GLU A 465 -31.24 -8.62 13.81
CA GLU A 465 -30.56 -7.43 13.31
C GLU A 465 -29.05 -7.63 13.23
N ALA A 466 -28.42 -8.23 14.25
CA ALA A 466 -27.00 -8.58 14.20
C ALA A 466 -26.67 -9.55 13.05
N GLU A 467 -27.51 -10.56 12.82
CA GLU A 467 -27.39 -11.49 11.68
C GLU A 467 -27.47 -10.74 10.35
N ARG A 468 -28.44 -9.84 10.18
CA ARG A 468 -28.59 -9.03 8.97
C ARG A 468 -27.38 -8.15 8.71
N VAL A 469 -26.84 -7.48 9.72
CA VAL A 469 -25.67 -6.61 9.56
C VAL A 469 -24.45 -7.43 9.12
N ILE A 470 -24.23 -8.60 9.72
CA ILE A 470 -23.14 -9.50 9.33
C ILE A 470 -23.34 -10.03 7.90
N ASP A 471 -24.56 -10.42 7.54
CA ASP A 471 -24.88 -10.88 6.19
C ASP A 471 -24.70 -9.75 5.16
N ARG A 472 -25.06 -8.50 5.48
CA ARG A 472 -24.78 -7.34 4.62
C ARG A 472 -23.28 -7.10 4.46
N MET A 473 -22.48 -7.23 5.53
CA MET A 473 -21.02 -7.13 5.42
C MET A 473 -20.45 -8.20 4.48
N LYS A 474 -21.02 -9.41 4.49
CA LYS A 474 -20.63 -10.51 3.59
C LYS A 474 -21.06 -10.24 2.15
N GLU A 475 -22.31 -9.82 1.94
CA GLU A 475 -22.88 -9.60 0.61
C GLU A 475 -22.30 -8.37 -0.10
N PHE A 476 -22.14 -7.26 0.62
CA PHE A 476 -21.75 -5.98 0.01
C PHE A 476 -20.22 -5.87 -0.13
N TYR A 477 -19.47 -6.34 0.86
CA TYR A 477 -18.02 -6.13 0.92
C TYR A 477 -17.21 -7.43 0.84
N GLY A 478 -17.84 -8.59 0.96
CA GLY A 478 -17.15 -9.88 0.80
C GLY A 478 -16.42 -10.36 2.05
N TYR A 479 -16.82 -9.92 3.24
CA TYR A 479 -16.32 -10.49 4.50
C TYR A 479 -16.83 -11.93 4.73
N CYS A 480 -16.32 -12.62 5.74
CA CYS A 480 -16.86 -13.85 6.31
C CYS A 480 -17.32 -13.61 7.75
N ASP A 481 -18.05 -14.56 8.35
CA ASP A 481 -18.64 -14.41 9.70
C ASP A 481 -17.62 -14.00 10.77
N VAL A 482 -16.40 -14.57 10.70
CA VAL A 482 -15.34 -14.32 11.69
C VAL A 482 -14.73 -12.94 11.53
N CYS A 483 -14.41 -12.52 10.30
CA CYS A 483 -13.80 -11.20 10.08
C CYS A 483 -14.83 -10.08 10.15
N ALA A 484 -16.06 -10.28 9.67
CA ALA A 484 -17.15 -9.32 9.81
C ALA A 484 -17.39 -8.97 11.29
N LYS A 485 -17.48 -9.98 12.17
CA LYS A 485 -17.61 -9.78 13.61
C LYS A 485 -16.49 -8.91 14.19
N LYS A 486 -15.22 -9.25 13.92
CA LYS A 486 -14.08 -8.48 14.43
C LYS A 486 -14.06 -7.05 13.90
N THR A 487 -14.31 -6.89 12.61
CA THR A 487 -14.33 -5.61 11.93
C THR A 487 -15.43 -4.70 12.46
N LEU A 488 -16.64 -5.23 12.68
CA LEU A 488 -17.75 -4.50 13.31
C LEU A 488 -17.40 -4.06 14.73
N LEU A 489 -16.84 -4.96 15.55
CA LEU A 489 -16.40 -4.63 16.91
C LEU A 489 -15.28 -3.58 16.94
N TYR A 490 -14.38 -3.60 15.95
CA TYR A 490 -13.36 -2.57 15.79
C TYR A 490 -14.00 -1.23 15.45
N ALA A 491 -14.91 -1.21 14.46
CA ALA A 491 -15.57 0.02 14.03
C ALA A 491 -16.48 0.61 15.12
N PHE A 492 -17.20 -0.21 15.89
CA PHE A 492 -18.06 0.27 16.97
C PHE A 492 -17.28 1.04 18.04
N LYS A 493 -16.05 0.59 18.38
CA LYS A 493 -15.18 1.33 19.30
C LYS A 493 -14.78 2.71 18.77
N SER A 494 -14.48 2.82 17.48
CA SER A 494 -14.14 4.12 16.85
C SER A 494 -15.35 5.00 16.60
N ILE A 495 -16.54 4.40 16.51
CA ILE A 495 -17.79 5.08 16.22
C ILE A 495 -18.39 5.68 17.51
N GLU A 496 -18.17 5.06 18.69
CA GLU A 496 -18.51 5.64 20.00
C GLU A 496 -17.90 7.04 20.21
N ASP A 497 -16.68 7.30 19.67
CA ASP A 497 -16.00 8.61 19.70
C ASP A 497 -16.65 9.67 18.77
N ILE A 498 -17.62 9.28 17.95
CA ILE A 498 -18.37 10.15 17.01
C ILE A 498 -19.81 10.38 17.51
N PHE A 499 -20.32 9.47 18.33
CA PHE A 499 -21.66 9.52 18.90
C PHE A 499 -21.78 10.37 20.18
N PHE A 500 -20.64 10.70 20.80
CA PHE A 500 -20.51 11.57 21.97
C PHE A 500 -19.48 12.68 21.70
#